data_AF-A0A183TSW4-F1
#
_entry.id   AF-A0A183TSW4-F1
#
_cell.length_a   1.000
_cell.length_b   1.000
_cell.length_c   1.000
_cell.angle_alpha   90.00
_cell.angle_beta   90.00
_cell.angle_gamma   90.00
#
_symmetry.space_group_name_H-M   'P 1'
#
loop_
_entity.id
_entity.type
_entity.pdbx_description
1 polymer ?
#
loop_
_entity_poly.entity_id
_entity_poly.type
_entity_poly.pdbx_seq_one_letter_code
_entity_poly.pdbx_strand_id
1 'polypeptide(L)'
;MKHDALFEGLKSVINALQPNPSVVELVAQESVKPMVLMIGRHPDMTVRMEACEILSAILTRFGASLTTQHSDILECLLLSLSDSNSPLRKRAVQTLGALMWTASDEAYTATLTYVLCRLGSVISPAVSSDAVIADTPILQKPALSTALKSPVRLEEFKTLFQCLAILV
;
A
#
# COMPACT_ATOMS: atom_id res chain seq x y z
N MET A 1 4.71 -6.93 -23.00
CA MET A 1 5.39 -8.17 -23.45
C MET A 1 6.80 -8.33 -22.90
N LYS A 2 7.78 -7.43 -23.14
CA LYS A 2 9.15 -7.62 -22.58
C LYS A 2 9.21 -7.47 -21.05
N HIS A 3 8.40 -6.59 -20.48
CA HIS A 3 8.35 -6.36 -19.03
C HIS A 3 7.65 -7.51 -18.28
N ASP A 4 6.55 -8.03 -18.81
CA ASP A 4 5.73 -9.05 -18.15
C ASP A 4 6.53 -10.32 -17.81
N ALA A 5 7.35 -10.81 -18.75
CA ALA A 5 8.20 -11.98 -18.52
C ALA A 5 9.27 -11.75 -17.44
N LEU A 6 9.79 -10.53 -17.30
CA LEU A 6 10.76 -10.19 -16.27
C LEU A 6 10.10 -10.14 -14.88
N PHE A 7 8.93 -9.52 -14.78
CA PHE A 7 8.18 -9.44 -13.53
C PHE A 7 7.70 -10.82 -13.05
N GLU A 8 7.21 -11.66 -13.96
CA GLU A 8 6.86 -13.06 -13.65
C GLU A 8 8.07 -13.88 -13.20
N GLY A 9 9.22 -13.69 -13.86
CA GLY A 9 10.48 -14.31 -13.44
C GLY A 9 10.88 -13.92 -12.02
N LEU A 10 10.83 -12.62 -11.70
CA LEU A 10 11.15 -12.13 -10.36
C LEU A 10 10.16 -12.63 -9.30
N LYS A 11 8.85 -12.64 -9.61
CA LYS A 11 7.81 -13.19 -8.72
C LYS A 11 8.04 -14.68 -8.44
N SER A 12 8.42 -15.45 -9.46
CA SER A 12 8.78 -16.86 -9.30
C SER A 12 10.01 -17.04 -8.41
N VAL A 13 11.05 -16.21 -8.57
CA VAL A 13 12.24 -16.25 -7.70
C VAL A 13 11.86 -15.92 -6.26
N ILE A 14 11.08 -14.85 -6.05
CA ILE A 14 10.57 -14.43 -4.74
C ILE A 14 9.74 -15.52 -4.09
N ASN A 15 9.04 -16.37 -4.85
CA ASN A 15 8.27 -17.52 -4.36
C ASN A 15 9.10 -18.81 -4.15
N ALA A 16 10.33 -18.87 -4.68
CA ALA A 16 11.26 -19.98 -4.46
C ALA A 16 12.18 -19.79 -3.23
N LEU A 17 12.67 -18.57 -2.98
CA LEU A 17 13.55 -18.18 -1.85
C LEU A 17 13.11 -18.54 -0.41
N GLN A 18 13.80 -19.43 0.31
CA GLN A 18 13.44 -19.68 1.71
C GLN A 18 13.77 -18.48 2.63
N PRO A 19 12.88 -18.12 3.59
CA PRO A 19 13.17 -17.07 4.56
C PRO A 19 14.32 -17.46 5.48
N ASN A 20 15.47 -16.82 5.31
CA ASN A 20 16.57 -16.83 6.26
C ASN A 20 17.08 -15.39 6.45
N PRO A 21 17.79 -15.08 7.54
CA PRO A 21 18.16 -13.70 7.87
C PRO A 21 18.88 -12.95 6.73
N SER A 22 19.83 -13.59 6.05
CA SER A 22 20.56 -12.99 4.93
C SER A 22 19.68 -12.71 3.72
N VAL A 23 18.76 -13.63 3.39
CA VAL A 23 17.79 -13.45 2.30
C VAL A 23 16.78 -12.35 2.65
N VAL A 24 16.33 -12.29 3.90
CA VAL A 24 15.41 -11.23 4.36
C VAL A 24 16.07 -9.86 4.20
N GLU A 25 17.32 -9.71 4.64
CA GLU A 25 18.06 -8.45 4.50
C GLU A 25 18.23 -8.06 3.04
N LEU A 26 18.58 -9.03 2.17
CA LEU A 26 18.70 -8.81 0.73
C LEU A 26 17.35 -8.38 0.11
N VAL A 27 16.26 -9.06 0.43
CA VAL A 27 14.90 -8.73 -0.06
C VAL A 27 14.49 -7.33 0.42
N ALA A 28 14.78 -6.99 1.67
CA ALA A 28 14.47 -5.69 2.24
C ALA A 28 15.21 -4.54 1.53
N GLN A 29 16.51 -4.72 1.24
CA GLN A 29 17.34 -3.68 0.63
C GLN A 29 17.18 -3.62 -0.89
N GLU A 30 17.23 -4.75 -1.57
CA GLU A 30 17.36 -4.83 -3.03
C GLU A 30 16.01 -5.02 -3.75
N SER A 31 14.94 -5.40 -3.04
CA SER A 31 13.61 -5.58 -3.65
C SER A 31 12.58 -4.58 -3.13
N VAL A 32 12.35 -4.50 -1.82
CA VAL A 32 11.27 -3.69 -1.24
C VAL A 32 11.43 -2.20 -1.56
N LYS A 33 12.61 -1.62 -1.30
CA LYS A 33 12.87 -0.19 -1.55
C LYS A 33 12.66 0.19 -3.03
N PRO A 34 13.23 -0.53 -4.01
CA PRO A 34 12.93 -0.29 -5.42
C PRO A 34 11.44 -0.43 -5.78
N MET A 35 10.73 -1.45 -5.25
CA MET A 35 9.30 -1.61 -5.54
C MET A 35 8.48 -0.42 -5.05
N VAL A 36 8.70 0.03 -3.81
CA VAL A 36 8.04 1.21 -3.24
C VAL A 36 8.28 2.45 -4.11
N LEU A 37 9.53 2.68 -4.54
CA LEU A 37 9.87 3.79 -5.42
C LEU A 37 9.19 3.69 -6.80
N MET A 38 9.18 2.49 -7.40
CA MET A 38 8.55 2.27 -8.70
C MET A 38 7.04 2.50 -8.64
N ILE A 39 6.35 1.96 -7.62
CA ILE A 39 4.90 2.17 -7.44
C ILE A 39 4.56 3.65 -7.34
N GLY A 40 5.35 4.44 -6.61
CA GLY A 40 5.06 5.85 -6.37
C GLY A 40 5.44 6.79 -7.51
N ARG A 41 6.48 6.46 -8.30
CA ARG A 41 7.15 7.47 -9.16
C ARG A 41 7.40 7.05 -10.60
N HIS A 42 7.24 5.77 -10.95
CA HIS A 42 7.55 5.32 -12.31
C HIS A 42 6.59 5.94 -13.34
N PRO A 43 7.06 6.42 -14.50
CA PRO A 43 6.19 7.09 -15.50
C PRO A 43 5.21 6.13 -16.18
N ASP A 44 5.60 4.86 -16.35
CA ASP A 44 4.73 3.82 -16.92
C ASP A 44 3.83 3.19 -15.83
N MET A 45 2.52 3.36 -15.99
CA MET A 45 1.50 2.77 -15.11
C MET A 45 1.56 1.25 -15.05
N THR A 46 1.89 0.58 -16.15
CA THR A 46 2.03 -0.88 -16.21
C THR A 46 3.10 -1.34 -15.24
N VAL A 47 4.26 -0.69 -15.26
CA VAL A 47 5.37 -0.96 -14.33
C VAL A 47 4.98 -0.68 -12.89
N ARG A 48 4.26 0.42 -12.60
CA ARG A 48 3.76 0.72 -11.24
C ARG A 48 2.88 -0.41 -10.70
N MET A 49 2.00 -0.93 -11.55
CA MET A 49 1.10 -2.00 -11.18
C MET A 49 1.82 -3.34 -10.97
N GLU A 50 2.75 -3.69 -11.85
CA GLU A 50 3.55 -4.92 -11.69
C GLU A 50 4.47 -4.85 -10.47
N ALA A 51 5.05 -3.69 -10.18
CA ALA A 51 5.80 -3.46 -8.95
C ALA A 51 4.92 -3.66 -7.69
N CYS A 52 3.64 -3.26 -7.76
CA CYS A 52 2.68 -3.48 -6.67
C CYS A 52 2.38 -4.98 -6.48
N GLU A 53 2.20 -5.73 -7.56
CA GLU A 53 1.99 -7.19 -7.52
C GLU A 53 3.20 -7.93 -6.94
N ILE A 54 4.42 -7.51 -7.32
CA ILE A 54 5.64 -8.08 -6.75
C ILE A 54 5.74 -7.76 -5.27
N LEU A 55 5.46 -6.52 -4.86
CA LEU A 55 5.47 -6.14 -3.46
C LEU A 55 4.47 -6.97 -2.65
N SER A 56 3.29 -7.28 -3.20
CA SER A 56 2.34 -8.19 -2.56
C SER A 56 2.92 -9.59 -2.36
N ALA A 57 3.59 -10.16 -3.37
CA ALA A 57 4.23 -11.47 -3.26
C ALA A 57 5.36 -11.48 -2.20
N ILE A 58 6.14 -10.40 -2.13
CA ILE A 58 7.17 -10.22 -1.09
C ILE A 58 6.51 -10.21 0.30
N LEU A 59 5.46 -9.42 0.49
CA LEU A 59 4.77 -9.30 1.78
C LEU A 59 4.14 -10.61 2.24
N THR A 60 3.50 -11.36 1.34
CA THR A 60 2.92 -12.67 1.67
C THR A 60 3.95 -13.64 2.24
N ARG A 61 5.22 -13.52 1.84
CA ARG A 61 6.26 -14.47 2.21
C ARG A 61 7.23 -13.99 3.28
N PHE A 62 7.55 -12.70 3.27
CA PHE A 62 8.57 -12.08 4.12
C PHE A 62 7.99 -10.99 5.04
N GLY A 63 6.68 -10.70 4.98
CA GLY A 63 6.05 -9.57 5.67
C GLY A 63 6.38 -9.48 7.16
N ALA A 64 6.36 -10.61 7.87
CA ALA A 64 6.68 -10.68 9.31
C ALA A 64 8.13 -10.29 9.64
N SER A 65 9.04 -10.38 8.66
CA SER A 65 10.46 -10.03 8.82
C SER A 65 10.82 -8.64 8.27
N LEU A 66 9.85 -7.93 7.67
CA LEU A 66 10.04 -6.62 7.03
C LEU A 66 9.49 -5.45 7.86
N THR A 67 9.47 -5.60 9.18
CA THR A 67 8.86 -4.61 10.11
C THR A 67 9.44 -3.21 9.95
N THR A 68 10.73 -3.08 9.66
CA THR A 68 11.38 -1.77 9.44
C THR A 68 10.92 -1.05 8.17
N GLN A 69 10.36 -1.77 7.20
CA GLN A 69 9.89 -1.23 5.92
C GLN A 69 8.37 -1.01 5.92
N HIS A 70 7.63 -1.53 6.90
CA HIS A 70 6.16 -1.46 6.93
C HIS A 70 5.64 -0.03 6.83
N SER A 71 6.29 0.95 7.46
CA SER A 71 5.85 2.35 7.39
C SER A 71 5.94 2.93 5.97
N ASP A 72 7.04 2.66 5.26
CA ASP A 72 7.25 3.15 3.89
C ASP A 72 6.33 2.44 2.89
N ILE A 73 6.15 1.13 3.07
CA ILE A 73 5.21 0.31 2.29
C ILE A 73 3.78 0.84 2.50
N LEU A 74 3.38 1.03 3.76
CA LEU A 74 2.04 1.50 4.09
C LEU A 74 1.77 2.89 3.50
N GLU A 75 2.69 3.85 3.67
CA GLU A 75 2.54 5.18 3.06
C GLU A 75 2.35 5.09 1.54
N CYS A 76 3.19 4.30 0.86
CA CYS A 76 3.10 4.11 -0.59
C CYS A 76 1.74 3.53 -1.02
N LEU A 77 1.24 2.54 -0.29
CA LEU A 77 -0.04 1.90 -0.60
C LEU A 77 -1.24 2.81 -0.34
N LEU A 78 -1.23 3.56 0.77
CA LEU A 78 -2.27 4.55 1.08
C LEU A 78 -2.33 5.66 0.03
N LEU A 79 -1.17 6.15 -0.44
CA LEU A 79 -1.13 7.09 -1.57
C LEU A 79 -1.67 6.45 -2.86
N SER A 80 -1.39 5.18 -3.09
CA SER A 80 -1.87 4.43 -4.26
C SER A 80 -3.39 4.24 -4.25
N LEU A 81 -4.04 4.20 -3.07
CA LEU A 81 -5.50 4.21 -2.97
C LEU A 81 -6.12 5.51 -3.50
N SER A 82 -5.38 6.62 -3.49
CA SER A 82 -5.80 7.90 -4.05
C SER A 82 -5.44 8.11 -5.51
N ASP A 83 -4.74 7.16 -6.13
CA ASP A 83 -4.31 7.31 -7.52
C ASP A 83 -5.53 7.39 -8.45
N SER A 84 -5.42 8.15 -9.53
CA SER A 84 -6.44 8.22 -10.59
C SER A 84 -6.72 6.89 -11.30
N ASN A 85 -5.74 5.98 -11.31
CA ASN A 85 -5.83 4.71 -12.03
C ASN A 85 -6.54 3.62 -11.22
N SER A 86 -7.73 3.19 -11.66
CA SER A 86 -8.51 2.13 -10.97
C SER A 86 -7.78 0.79 -10.85
N PRO A 87 -7.10 0.27 -11.88
CA PRO A 87 -6.30 -0.94 -11.75
C PRO A 87 -5.22 -0.88 -10.66
N LEU A 88 -4.46 0.21 -10.57
CA LEU A 88 -3.45 0.39 -9.52
C LEU A 88 -4.10 0.44 -8.13
N ARG A 89 -5.20 1.18 -7.97
CA ARG A 89 -5.97 1.22 -6.72
C ARG A 89 -6.38 -0.17 -6.23
N LYS A 90 -6.88 -1.04 -7.12
CA LYS A 90 -7.28 -2.42 -6.78
C LYS A 90 -6.10 -3.27 -6.31
N ARG A 91 -4.96 -3.16 -7.00
CA ARG A 91 -3.72 -3.86 -6.64
C ARG A 91 -3.16 -3.37 -5.30
N ALA A 92 -3.28 -2.07 -5.02
CA ALA A 92 -2.91 -1.51 -3.72
C ALA A 92 -3.78 -2.07 -2.59
N VAL A 93 -5.10 -2.24 -2.79
CA VAL A 93 -5.98 -2.92 -1.80
C VAL A 93 -5.53 -4.35 -1.55
N GLN A 94 -5.24 -5.13 -2.61
CA GLN A 94 -4.76 -6.50 -2.45
C GLN A 94 -3.43 -6.56 -1.68
N THR A 95 -2.52 -5.65 -2.01
CA THR A 95 -1.20 -5.55 -1.36
C THR A 95 -1.33 -5.11 0.11
N LEU A 96 -2.26 -4.21 0.43
CA LEU A 96 -2.60 -3.85 1.81
C LEU A 96 -3.12 -5.08 2.56
N GLY A 97 -3.99 -5.88 1.95
CA GLY A 97 -4.43 -7.15 2.54
C GLY A 97 -3.26 -8.07 2.90
N ALA A 98 -2.26 -8.18 2.02
CA ALA A 98 -1.04 -8.93 2.31
C ALA A 98 -0.22 -8.32 3.45
N LEU A 99 -0.11 -7.00 3.53
CA LEU A 99 0.58 -6.30 4.62
C LEU A 99 -0.11 -6.54 5.97
N MET A 100 -1.44 -6.40 6.02
CA MET A 100 -2.23 -6.46 7.26
C MET A 100 -2.10 -7.79 8.01
N TRP A 101 -1.79 -8.89 7.34
CA TRP A 101 -1.50 -10.18 8.00
C TRP A 101 -0.30 -10.16 8.95
N THR A 102 0.61 -9.20 8.76
CA THR A 102 1.88 -9.12 9.51
C THR A 102 2.13 -7.73 10.08
N ALA A 103 1.23 -6.79 9.84
CA ALA A 103 1.34 -5.40 10.26
C ALA A 103 1.16 -5.26 11.78
N SER A 104 1.73 -4.19 12.34
CA SER A 104 1.45 -3.81 13.73
C SER A 104 0.06 -3.22 13.90
N ASP A 105 -0.44 -3.19 15.14
CA ASP A 105 -1.72 -2.58 15.48
C ASP A 105 -1.78 -1.08 15.08
N GLU A 106 -0.65 -0.37 15.16
CA GLU A 106 -0.55 1.02 14.72
C GLU A 106 -0.73 1.16 13.20
N ALA A 107 -0.14 0.25 12.42
CA ALA A 107 -0.28 0.24 10.96
C ALA A 107 -1.71 -0.12 10.54
N TYR A 108 -2.34 -1.09 11.21
CA TYR A 108 -3.74 -1.42 11.01
C TYR A 108 -4.65 -0.22 11.35
N THR A 109 -4.46 0.38 12.53
CA THR A 109 -5.22 1.56 12.99
C THR A 109 -5.06 2.72 12.02
N ALA A 110 -3.85 2.98 11.53
CA ALA A 110 -3.62 4.03 10.55
C ALA A 110 -4.35 3.77 9.22
N THR A 111 -4.37 2.52 8.76
CA THR A 111 -5.08 2.13 7.53
C THR A 111 -6.59 2.32 7.71
N LEU A 112 -7.15 1.86 8.83
CA LEU A 112 -8.56 2.00 9.14
C LEU A 112 -8.96 3.47 9.27
N THR A 113 -8.21 4.27 10.04
CA THR A 113 -8.41 5.72 10.17
C THR A 113 -8.38 6.38 8.81
N TYR A 114 -7.39 6.09 7.97
CA TYR A 114 -7.32 6.64 6.62
C TYR A 114 -8.57 6.33 5.80
N VAL A 115 -8.98 5.06 5.71
CA VAL A 115 -10.16 4.64 4.94
C VAL A 115 -11.44 5.30 5.47
N LEU A 116 -11.65 5.33 6.79
CA LEU A 116 -12.81 5.94 7.41
C LEU A 116 -12.85 7.46 7.20
N CYS A 117 -11.73 8.16 7.29
CA CYS A 117 -11.66 9.60 7.00
C CYS A 117 -12.04 9.89 5.55
N ARG A 118 -11.52 9.11 4.59
CA ARG A 118 -11.82 9.26 3.17
C ARG A 118 -13.29 8.95 2.86
N LEU A 119 -13.86 7.91 3.45
CA LEU A 119 -15.28 7.59 3.28
C LEU A 119 -16.18 8.63 3.95
N GLY A 120 -15.81 9.08 5.14
CA GLY A 120 -16.53 10.09 5.92
C GLY A 120 -16.64 11.42 5.17
N SER A 121 -15.59 11.85 4.46
CA SER A 121 -15.63 13.09 3.68
C SER A 121 -16.63 13.06 2.52
N VAL A 122 -17.05 11.87 2.06
CA VAL A 122 -18.11 11.69 1.06
C VAL A 122 -19.50 11.78 1.67
N ILE A 123 -19.67 11.19 2.86
CA ILE A 123 -20.98 11.06 3.52
C ILE A 123 -21.35 12.34 4.27
N SER A 124 -20.38 12.95 4.96
CA SER A 124 -20.56 14.18 5.72
C SER A 124 -19.26 14.99 5.71
N PRO A 125 -19.12 15.98 4.79
CA PRO A 125 -17.92 16.80 4.70
C PRO A 125 -17.68 17.70 5.91
N ALA A 126 -18.64 17.76 6.85
CA ALA A 126 -18.55 18.56 8.08
C ALA A 126 -17.94 17.79 9.27
N VAL A 127 -17.71 16.48 9.16
CA VAL A 127 -17.05 15.71 10.23
C VAL A 127 -15.55 15.97 10.16
N SER A 128 -15.04 16.77 11.10
CA SER A 128 -13.61 17.02 11.26
C SER A 128 -12.92 15.76 11.81
N SER A 129 -12.39 14.93 10.93
CA SER A 129 -11.53 13.80 11.32
C SER A 129 -10.14 14.23 11.81
N ASP A 130 -9.89 15.54 11.90
CA ASP A 130 -8.59 16.13 12.22
C ASP A 130 -8.02 15.65 13.56
N ALA A 131 -8.86 15.46 14.58
CA ALA A 131 -8.41 14.95 15.88
C ALA A 131 -7.86 13.51 15.77
N VAL A 132 -8.55 12.63 15.04
CA VAL A 132 -8.15 11.23 14.87
C VAL A 132 -6.90 11.12 13.97
N ILE A 133 -6.79 11.98 12.96
CA ILE A 133 -5.60 12.08 12.10
C ILE A 133 -4.40 12.61 12.90
N ALA A 134 -4.63 13.55 13.83
CA ALA A 134 -3.57 14.09 14.69
C ALA A 134 -2.93 13.02 15.58
N ASP A 135 -3.71 12.05 16.04
CA ASP A 135 -3.21 10.93 16.84
C ASP A 135 -2.50 9.84 16.02
N THR A 136 -2.46 9.97 14.68
CA THR A 136 -1.87 8.97 13.77
C THR A 136 -0.66 9.54 13.00
N PRO A 137 0.59 9.34 13.46
CA PRO A 137 1.78 10.03 12.94
C PRO A 137 2.01 9.84 11.43
N ILE A 138 1.78 8.63 10.91
CA ILE A 138 2.00 8.35 9.48
C ILE A 138 1.05 9.17 8.58
N LEU A 139 -0.17 9.45 9.04
CA LEU A 139 -1.16 10.23 8.29
C LEU A 139 -0.85 11.73 8.27
N GLN A 140 0.02 12.19 9.17
CA GLN A 140 0.52 13.56 9.19
C GLN A 140 1.59 13.82 8.11
N LYS A 141 2.11 12.77 7.45
CA LYS A 141 3.08 12.95 6.36
C LYS A 141 2.47 13.84 5.26
N PRO A 142 3.25 14.79 4.67
CA PRO A 142 2.71 15.81 3.78
C PRO A 142 1.91 15.26 2.59
N ALA A 143 2.39 14.17 1.99
CA ALA A 143 1.73 13.54 0.85
C ALA A 143 0.36 12.95 1.24
N LEU A 144 0.28 12.25 2.38
CA LEU A 144 -0.96 11.64 2.86
C LEU A 144 -1.97 12.69 3.36
N SER A 145 -1.50 13.74 4.04
CA SER A 145 -2.35 14.87 4.42
C SER A 145 -2.97 15.56 3.20
N THR A 146 -2.18 15.72 2.14
CA THR A 146 -2.68 16.27 0.87
C THR A 146 -3.72 15.34 0.22
N ALA A 147 -3.46 14.04 0.21
CA ALA A 147 -4.39 13.04 -0.31
C ALA A 147 -5.71 12.99 0.49
N LEU A 148 -5.65 13.08 1.82
CA LEU A 148 -6.83 13.11 2.71
C LEU A 148 -7.74 14.30 2.43
N LYS A 149 -7.16 15.46 2.09
CA LYS A 149 -7.91 16.68 1.76
C LYS A 149 -8.48 16.68 0.34
N SER A 150 -8.04 15.77 -0.52
CA SER A 150 -8.51 15.69 -1.90
C SER A 150 -9.92 15.08 -1.96
N PRO A 151 -10.81 15.57 -2.85
CA PRO A 151 -12.16 15.05 -2.98
C PRO A 151 -12.14 13.61 -3.48
N VAL A 152 -12.92 12.74 -2.85
CA VAL A 152 -13.02 11.33 -3.23
C VAL A 152 -13.89 11.19 -4.48
N ARG A 153 -13.36 10.55 -5.52
CA ARG A 153 -14.10 10.24 -6.74
C ARG A 153 -14.96 8.99 -6.54
N LEU A 154 -16.04 8.85 -7.32
CA LEU A 154 -16.94 7.69 -7.24
C LEU A 154 -16.21 6.34 -7.42
N GLU A 155 -15.24 6.27 -8.35
CA GLU A 155 -14.49 5.04 -8.58
C GLU A 155 -13.52 4.69 -7.44
N GLU A 156 -13.11 5.70 -6.68
CA GLU A 156 -12.24 5.56 -5.53
C GLU A 156 -13.04 5.11 -4.31
N PHE A 157 -14.25 5.63 -4.14
CA PHE A 157 -15.21 5.19 -3.12
C PHE A 157 -15.40 3.66 -3.12
N LYS A 158 -15.62 3.04 -4.29
CA LYS A 158 -15.73 1.57 -4.40
C LYS A 158 -14.47 0.85 -3.91
N THR A 159 -13.30 1.41 -4.21
CA THR A 159 -12.01 0.83 -3.78
C THR A 159 -11.84 0.95 -2.27
N LEU A 160 -12.21 2.09 -1.68
CA LEU A 160 -12.16 2.31 -0.23
C LEU A 160 -13.10 1.35 0.52
N PHE A 161 -14.29 1.07 -0.01
CA PHE A 161 -15.18 0.05 0.54
C PHE A 161 -14.57 -1.36 0.48
N GLN A 162 -13.90 -1.71 -0.63
CA GLN A 162 -13.16 -2.96 -0.72
C GLN A 162 -12.01 -3.01 0.29
N CYS A 163 -11.32 -1.89 0.50
CA CYS A 163 -10.26 -1.77 1.50
C CYS A 163 -10.82 -1.91 2.93
N LEU A 164 -12.01 -1.40 3.21
CA LEU A 164 -12.66 -1.60 4.51
C LEU A 164 -13.01 -3.07 4.74
N ALA A 165 -13.49 -3.76 3.70
CA ALA A 165 -13.88 -5.17 3.78
C ALA A 165 -12.70 -6.13 4.03
N ILE A 166 -11.46 -5.73 3.74
CA ILE A 166 -10.27 -6.55 4.08
C ILE A 166 -9.75 -6.26 5.49
N LEU A 167 -10.23 -5.20 6.14
CA LEU A 167 -9.82 -4.82 7.49
C LEU A 167 -10.77 -5.39 8.55
N VAL A 168 -12.05 -5.62 8.23
CA VAL A 168 -13.09 -6.11 9.16
C VAL A 168 -13.33 -7.60 8.98
#